data_AF-A0A948G6W7-F1
#
_entry.id   AF-A0A948G6W7-F1
#
_cell.length_a   1.000
_cell.length_b   1.000
_cell.length_c   1.000
_cell.angle_alpha   90.00
_cell.angle_beta   90.00
_cell.angle_gamma   90.00
#
_symmetry.space_group_name_H-M   'P 1'
#
loop_
_entity.id
_entity.type
_entity.pdbx_description
1 polymer ?
#
loop_
_entity_poly.entity_id
_entity_poly.type
_entity_poly.pdbx_seq_one_letter_code
_entity_poly.pdbx_strand_id
1 'polypeptide(L)' 'MSDTDKVKKVLVSLAAMHFIEALIAARAASRRGKSPVLYFLLTQVLGVFVLVPLLRKPRLEAAPQEEC' A
#
# COMPACT_ATOMS: atom_id res chain seq x y z
N MET A 1 -16.87 9.11 -12.80
CA MET A 1 -16.32 8.46 -11.59
C MET A 1 -15.23 9.37 -11.07
N SER A 2 -15.39 9.93 -9.87
CA SER A 2 -14.50 10.97 -9.35
C SER A 2 -13.07 10.43 -9.20
N ASP A 3 -12.05 11.26 -9.37
CA ASP A 3 -10.65 10.82 -9.21
C ASP A 3 -10.36 10.31 -7.79
N THR A 4 -11.13 10.78 -6.80
CA THR A 4 -11.10 10.23 -5.44
C THR A 4 -11.54 8.76 -5.39
N ASP A 5 -12.51 8.35 -6.21
CA ASP A 5 -12.99 6.96 -6.27
C ASP A 5 -11.96 6.03 -6.93
N LYS A 6 -11.23 6.54 -7.94
CA LYS A 6 -10.15 5.81 -8.60
C LYS A 6 -8.99 5.57 -7.63
N VAL A 7 -8.57 6.61 -6.90
CA VAL A 7 -7.48 6.51 -5.90
C VAL A 7 -7.84 5.52 -4.79
N LYS A 8 -9.08 5.57 -4.27
CA LYS A 8 -9.56 4.59 -3.29
C LYS A 8 -9.52 3.15 -3.81
N LYS A 9 -9.96 2.90 -5.06
CA LYS A 9 -9.88 1.58 -5.67
C LYS A 9 -8.44 1.07 -5.78
N VAL A 10 -7.51 1.92 -6.19
CA VAL A 10 -6.09 1.57 -6.31
C VAL A 10 -5.51 1.22 -4.93
N LEU A 11 -5.83 2.02 -3.90
CA LEU A 11 -5.40 1.75 -2.52
C LEU A 11 -5.91 0.42 -1.97
N VAL A 12 -7.20 0.12 -2.18
CA VAL A 12 -7.79 -1.16 -1.76
C VAL A 12 -7.13 -2.33 -2.49
N SER A 13 -6.88 -2.19 -3.78
CA SER A 13 -6.18 -3.19 -4.58
C SER A 13 -4.73 -3.40 -4.11
N LEU A 14 -4.01 -2.31 -3.82
CA LEU A 14 -2.64 -2.36 -3.30
C LEU A 14 -2.60 -3.06 -1.94
N ALA A 15 -3.51 -2.73 -1.02
CA ALA A 15 -3.58 -3.36 0.30
C ALA A 15 -3.84 -4.87 0.20
N ALA A 16 -4.74 -5.28 -0.70
CA ALA A 16 -5.01 -6.70 -0.95
C ALA A 16 -3.79 -7.43 -1.55
N MET A 17 -3.12 -6.82 -2.53
CA MET A 17 -1.93 -7.40 -3.14
C MET A 17 -0.79 -7.54 -2.13
N HIS A 18 -0.63 -6.55 -1.26
CA HIS A 18 0.42 -6.55 -0.26
C HIS A 18 0.22 -7.62 0.83
N PHE A 19 -1.03 -7.95 1.15
CA PHE A 19 -1.33 -9.09 2.02
C PHE A 19 -0.88 -10.42 1.38
N ILE A 20 -1.10 -10.59 0.08
CA ILE A 20 -0.63 -11.77 -0.66
C ILE A 20 0.90 -11.83 -0.67
N GLU A 21 1.58 -10.70 -0.91
CA GLU A 21 3.04 -10.61 -0.84
C GLU A 21 3.58 -11.02 0.53
N ALA A 22 2.93 -10.58 1.62
CA ALA A 22 3.33 -10.98 2.98
C ALA A 22 3.20 -12.49 3.20
N LEU A 23 2.16 -13.13 2.67
CA LEU A 23 2.01 -14.59 2.72
C LEU A 23 3.06 -15.33 1.89
N ILE A 24 3.42 -14.80 0.72
CA ILE A 24 4.49 -15.34 -0.12
C ILE A 24 5.84 -15.22 0.60
N ALA A 25 6.12 -14.05 1.19
CA ALA A 25 7.33 -13.80 1.97
C ALA A 25 7.43 -14.74 3.18
N ALA A 26 6.34 -14.95 3.90
CA ALA A 26 6.27 -15.89 5.02
C ALA A 26 6.54 -17.34 4.57
N ARG A 27 5.91 -17.78 3.47
CA ARG A 27 6.16 -19.11 2.90
C ARG A 27 7.62 -19.27 2.43
N ALA A 28 8.18 -18.26 1.77
CA ALA A 28 9.56 -18.29 1.31
C ALA A 28 10.54 -18.32 2.49
N ALA A 29 10.27 -17.58 3.56
CA ALA A 29 11.06 -17.61 4.79
C ALA A 29 11.02 -18.98 5.47
N SER A 30 9.83 -19.59 5.59
CA SER A 30 9.66 -20.93 6.14
C SER A 30 10.45 -21.99 5.34
N ARG A 31 10.41 -21.93 4.00
CA ARG A 31 11.21 -22.82 3.13
C ARG A 31 12.73 -22.63 3.27
N ARG A 32 13.17 -21.46 3.71
CA ARG A 32 14.59 -21.13 3.94
C ARG A 32 15.03 -21.34 5.40
N GLY A 33 14.18 -21.90 6.26
CA GLY A 33 14.46 -22.08 7.68
C GLY A 33 14.54 -20.77 8.48
N LYS A 34 14.02 -19.67 7.92
CA LYS A 34 13.96 -18.36 8.59
C LYS A 34 12.62 -18.18 9.29
N SER A 35 12.54 -17.27 10.26
CA SER A 35 11.29 -16.97 10.96
C SER A 35 10.22 -16.43 10.00
N PRO A 36 9.14 -17.17 9.72
CA PRO A 36 8.10 -16.73 8.80
C PRO A 36 7.29 -15.56 9.36
N VAL A 37 7.12 -15.51 10.69
CA VAL A 37 6.43 -14.43 11.40
C VAL A 37 7.18 -13.12 11.24
N LEU A 38 8.51 -13.13 11.37
CA LEU A 38 9.33 -11.93 11.21
C LEU A 38 9.19 -11.35 9.80
N TYR A 39 9.26 -12.20 8.77
CA TYR A 39 9.16 -11.75 7.38
C TYR A 39 7.73 -11.29 7.01
N PHE A 40 6.70 -11.94 7.57
CA PHE A 40 5.32 -11.47 7.44
C PHE A 40 5.15 -10.06 8.02
N LEU A 41 5.62 -9.86 9.26
CA LEU A 41 5.52 -8.57 9.94
C LEU A 41 6.32 -7.47 9.23
N LEU A 42 7.55 -7.76 8.80
CA LEU A 42 8.36 -6.81 8.05
C LEU A 42 7.66 -6.37 6.76
N THR A 43 7.05 -7.31 6.04
CA THR A 43 6.31 -6.99 4.81
C THR A 43 5.12 -6.09 5.14
N GLN A 44 4.32 -6.43 6.15
CA GLN A 44 3.19 -5.59 6.58
C GLN A 44 3.62 -4.18 7.02
N VAL A 45 4.69 -4.05 7.79
CA VAL A 45 5.20 -2.74 8.27
C VAL A 45 5.68 -1.88 7.10
N LEU A 46 6.41 -2.46 6.14
CA LEU A 46 6.82 -1.76 4.92
C LEU A 46 5.60 -1.28 4.12
N GLY A 47 4.58 -2.11 4.00
CA GLY A 47 3.31 -1.76 3.36
C GLY A 47 2.65 -0.55 3.98
N VAL A 48 2.50 -0.56 5.31
CA VAL A 48 1.91 0.57 6.04
C VAL A 48 2.75 1.83 5.85
N PHE A 49 4.08 1.73 5.86
CA PHE A 49 4.96 2.89 5.66
C PHE A 49 4.83 3.53 4.28
N VAL A 50 4.47 2.76 3.25
CA VAL A 50 4.21 3.25 1.89
C VAL A 50 2.77 3.72 1.73
N LEU A 51 1.79 2.98 2.28
CA LEU A 51 0.37 3.27 2.12
C LEU A 51 -0.09 4.50 2.91
N VAL A 52 0.43 4.70 4.13
CA VAL A 52 0.02 5.80 5.01
C VAL A 52 0.34 7.18 4.43
N PRO A 53 1.53 7.46 3.87
CA PRO A 53 1.81 8.71 3.16
C PRO A 53 0.88 8.94 1.96
N LEU A 54 0.53 7.89 1.21
CA LEU A 54 -0.37 7.99 0.07
C LEU A 54 -1.82 8.25 0.48
N LEU A 55 -2.22 7.79 1.67
CA LEU A 55 -3.54 8.03 2.27
C LEU A 55 -3.64 9.39 2.96
N ARG A 56 -2.51 9.93 3.44
CA ARG A 56 -2.45 11.31 3.93
C ARG A 56 -2.67 12.22 2.74
N LYS A 57 -3.88 12.81 2.68
CA LYS A 57 -4.27 13.83 1.70
C LYS A 57 -3.06 14.71 1.34
N PRO A 58 -2.60 14.77 0.08
CA PRO A 58 -1.89 15.95 -0.35
C PRO A 58 -2.86 17.12 -0.13
N ARG A 59 -2.42 18.17 0.56
CA ARG A 59 -3.08 19.46 0.41
C ARG A 59 -2.87 19.85 -1.05
N LEU A 60 -3.80 19.46 -1.90
CA LEU A 60 -3.99 20.07 -3.20
C LEU A 60 -4.43 21.51 -2.89
N GLU A 61 -3.46 22.41 -2.72
CA GLU A 61 -3.73 23.80 -2.99
C GLU A 61 -4.27 23.84 -4.42
N ALA A 62 -5.51 24.30 -4.56
CA ALA A 62 -6.17 24.37 -5.84
C ALA A 62 -5.25 25.14 -6.80
N ALA A 63 -4.79 24.46 -7.86
CA ALA A 63 -4.23 25.18 -8.99
C ALA A 63 -5.32 26.17 -9.46
N PRO A 64 -5.02 27.47 -9.59
CA PRO A 64 -5.99 28.43 -10.08
C PRO A 64 -6.44 27.94 -11.46
N GLN A 65 -7.76 27.78 -11.64
CA GLN A 65 -8.32 27.54 -12.95
C GLN A 65 -8.07 28.81 -13.77
N GLU A 66 -7.17 28.74 -14.75
CA GLU A 66 -7.16 29.70 -15.84
C GLU A 66 -8.41 29.42 -16.70
N GLU A 67 -9.39 30.32 -16.58
CA GLU A 67 -10.49 30.48 -17.53
C GLU A 67 -9.92 30.94 -18.89
N CYS A 68 -10.26 30.23 -19.97
CA CYS A 68 -10.27 30.74 -21.33
C CYS A 68 -11.38 30.06 -22.14
#